data_AF-R1ERX4-F1
#
_entry.id   AF-R1ERX4-F1
#
_cell.length_a   1.000
_cell.length_b   1.000
_cell.length_c   1.000
_cell.angle_alpha   90.00
_cell.angle_beta   90.00
_cell.angle_gamma   90.00
#
_symmetry.space_group_name_H-M   'P 1'
#
loop_
_entity.id
_entity.type
_entity.pdbx_description
1 polymer ?
#
loop_
_entity_poly.entity_id
_entity_poly.type
_entity_poly.pdbx_seq_one_letter_code
_entity_poly.pdbx_strand_id
1 'polypeptide(L)'
;ETISYGVIKMNIDTDTQWAYWDGIRSYSEENRAYLQSQIGNPEGHDKPNKKFYDPRMPVRSAEETTVARLGQCFSDLNCVDVF
;
A
#
# COMPACT_ATOMS: atom_id res chain seq x y z
N GLU A 1 14.79 17.19 16.28
CA GLU A 1 16.10 17.35 16.97
C GLU A 1 17.28 16.79 16.19
N THR A 2 17.23 15.56 15.68
CA THR A 2 18.37 14.95 14.96
C THR A 2 18.74 15.69 13.67
N ILE A 3 17.76 16.23 12.95
CA ILE A 3 17.97 17.03 11.73
C ILE A 3 18.80 18.29 12.02
N SER A 4 18.51 19.00 13.12
CA SER A 4 19.29 20.19 13.53
C SER A 4 20.73 19.87 13.95
N TYR A 5 21.06 18.59 14.15
CA TYR A 5 22.40 18.12 14.48
C TYR A 5 23.16 17.57 13.26
N GLY A 6 22.68 17.82 12.04
CA GLY A 6 23.40 17.52 10.79
C GLY A 6 23.07 16.15 10.18
N VAL A 7 21.99 15.50 10.59
CA VAL A 7 21.51 14.28 9.91
C VAL A 7 20.99 14.63 8.52
N ILE A 8 21.59 14.01 7.48
CA ILE A 8 21.22 14.19 6.07
C ILE A 8 20.56 12.95 5.44
N LYS A 9 20.49 11.83 6.18
CA LYS A 9 19.92 10.57 5.73
C LYS A 9 19.28 9.84 6.90
N MET A 10 18.02 9.45 6.74
CA MET A 10 17.31 8.56 7.66
C MET A 10 16.97 7.27 6.92
N ASN A 11 17.33 6.12 7.49
CA ASN A 11 16.90 4.83 6.95
C ASN A 11 15.46 4.57 7.40
N ILE A 12 14.67 4.00 6.50
CA ILE A 12 13.35 3.48 6.79
C ILE A 12 13.21 2.15 6.07
N ASP A 13 12.73 1.13 6.79
CA ASP A 13 12.56 -0.22 6.24
C ASP A 13 11.32 -0.88 6.84
N THR A 14 11.33 -1.16 8.15
CA THR A 14 10.21 -1.82 8.84
C THR A 14 8.87 -1.11 8.65
N ASP A 15 8.86 0.22 8.70
CA ASP A 15 7.64 1.01 8.50
C ASP A 15 7.11 0.90 7.07
N THR A 16 7.99 0.88 6.08
CA THR A 16 7.60 0.68 4.68
C THR A 16 7.19 -0.77 4.40
N GLN A 17 7.83 -1.76 5.03
CA GLN A 17 7.41 -3.16 4.96
C GLN A 17 6.00 -3.34 5.53
N TRP A 18 5.72 -2.72 6.69
CA TRP A 18 4.39 -2.75 7.30
C TRP A 18 3.35 -2.05 6.41
N ALA A 19 3.64 -0.84 5.93
CA ALA A 19 2.71 -0.09 5.07
C ALA A 19 2.38 -0.84 3.78
N TYR A 20 3.39 -1.48 3.17
CA TYR A 20 3.21 -2.30 1.97
C TYR A 20 2.28 -3.49 2.24
N TRP A 21 2.55 -4.26 3.30
CA TRP A 21 1.68 -5.35 3.72
C TRP A 21 0.26 -4.88 4.02
N ASP A 22 0.11 -3.75 4.70
CA ASP A 22 -1.19 -3.22 5.12
C ASP A 22 -2.10 -2.86 3.94
N GLY A 23 -1.53 -2.40 2.83
CA GLY A 23 -2.27 -2.18 1.59
C GLY A 23 -2.84 -3.49 1.01
N ILE A 24 -2.02 -4.54 0.93
CA ILE A 24 -2.48 -5.87 0.50
C ILE A 24 -3.55 -6.42 1.44
N ARG A 25 -3.32 -6.31 2.75
CA ARG A 25 -4.23 -6.79 3.80
C ARG A 25 -5.60 -6.13 3.68
N SER A 26 -5.63 -4.80 3.57
CA SER A 26 -6.86 -4.02 3.45
C SER A 26 -7.60 -4.35 2.15
N TYR A 27 -6.89 -4.41 1.02
CA TYR A 27 -7.46 -4.83 -0.26
C TYR A 27 -8.09 -6.23 -0.18
N SER A 28 -7.39 -7.18 0.44
CA SER A 28 -7.88 -8.55 0.58
C SER A 28 -9.09 -8.65 1.49
N GLU A 29 -9.19 -7.82 2.53
CA GLU A 29 -10.32 -7.80 3.45
C GLU A 29 -11.58 -7.23 2.78
N GLU A 30 -11.44 -6.10 2.09
CA GLU A 30 -12.51 -5.46 1.32
C GLU A 30 -13.04 -6.37 0.19
N ASN A 31 -12.13 -7.04 -0.52
CA ASN A 31 -12.46 -7.87 -1.68
C ASN A 31 -12.59 -9.35 -1.34
N ARG A 32 -12.65 -9.72 -0.05
CA ARG A 32 -12.56 -11.12 0.41
C ARG A 32 -13.49 -12.06 -0.34
N ALA A 33 -14.74 -11.66 -0.55
CA ALA A 33 -15.76 -12.47 -1.23
C ALA A 33 -15.51 -12.67 -2.73
N TYR A 34 -14.68 -11.83 -3.35
CA TYR A 34 -14.34 -11.85 -4.77
C TYR A 34 -12.99 -12.53 -5.04
N LEU A 35 -12.22 -12.90 -4.01
CA LEU A 35 -10.87 -13.46 -4.15
C LEU A 35 -10.80 -14.99 -3.95
N GLN A 36 -11.93 -15.64 -3.63
CA GLN A 36 -11.95 -17.07 -3.29
C GLN A 36 -11.99 -18.01 -4.51
N SER A 37 -12.39 -17.50 -5.67
CA SER A 37 -12.53 -18.28 -6.90
C SER A 37 -12.36 -17.39 -8.14
N GLN A 38 -12.04 -18.00 -9.29
CA GLN A 38 -11.97 -17.26 -10.54
C GLN A 38 -13.36 -16.81 -11.06
N ILE A 39 -14.38 -17.60 -10.75
CA ILE A 39 -15.79 -17.39 -11.13
C ILE A 39 -16.67 -17.64 -9.89
N GLY A 40 -17.68 -16.81 -9.68
CA GLY A 40 -18.60 -16.86 -8.56
C GLY A 40 -18.25 -15.84 -7.48
N ASN A 41 -19.21 -14.97 -7.17
CA ASN A 41 -19.08 -13.93 -6.15
C ASN A 41 -20.47 -13.49 -5.65
N PRO A 42 -20.58 -12.53 -4.71
CA PRO A 42 -21.88 -12.07 -4.20
C PRO A 42 -22.86 -11.52 -5.25
N GLU A 43 -22.37 -11.14 -6.44
CA GLU A 43 -23.19 -10.67 -7.56
C GLU A 43 -23.72 -11.82 -8.44
N GLY A 44 -23.27 -13.07 -8.22
CA GLY A 44 -23.77 -14.27 -8.90
C GLY A 44 -22.72 -15.38 -9.09
N HIS A 45 -23.19 -16.61 -9.28
CA HIS A 45 -22.35 -17.81 -9.42
C HIS A 45 -21.50 -17.82 -10.71
N ASP A 46 -21.94 -17.14 -11.77
CA ASP A 46 -21.24 -17.10 -13.06
C ASP A 46 -20.41 -15.82 -13.27
N LYS A 47 -20.31 -14.96 -12.26
CA LYS A 47 -19.62 -13.67 -12.38
C LYS A 47 -18.09 -13.85 -12.28
N PRO A 48 -17.29 -13.28 -13.21
CA PRO A 48 -15.84 -13.42 -13.20
C PRO A 48 -15.18 -12.46 -12.20
N ASN A 49 -14.17 -12.96 -11.50
CA ASN A 49 -13.44 -12.18 -10.48
C ASN A 49 -12.10 -11.60 -10.97
N LYS A 50 -11.78 -11.73 -12.27
CA LYS A 50 -10.49 -11.32 -12.84
C LYS A 50 -10.08 -9.89 -12.46
N LYS A 51 -11.03 -8.96 -12.43
CA LYS A 51 -10.77 -7.56 -12.07
C LYS A 51 -10.31 -7.37 -10.61
N PHE A 52 -10.52 -8.36 -9.74
CA PHE A 52 -10.15 -8.30 -8.33
C PHE A 52 -8.86 -9.06 -8.03
N TYR A 53 -8.67 -10.26 -8.58
CA TYR A 53 -7.47 -11.06 -8.31
C TYR A 53 -6.30 -10.74 -9.25
N ASP A 54 -6.49 -9.91 -10.28
CA ASP A 54 -5.39 -9.45 -11.12
C ASP A 54 -4.30 -8.86 -10.22
N PRO A 55 -3.06 -9.41 -10.21
CA PRO A 55 -2.04 -9.02 -9.24
C PRO A 55 -1.75 -7.53 -9.20
N ARG A 56 -2.00 -6.81 -10.31
CA ARG A 56 -1.84 -5.36 -10.39
C ARG A 56 -2.72 -4.63 -9.39
N MET A 57 -3.87 -5.18 -8.99
CA MET A 57 -4.79 -4.55 -8.05
C MET A 57 -4.29 -4.56 -6.60
N PRO A 58 -4.01 -5.71 -5.95
CA PRO A 58 -3.46 -5.72 -4.60
C PRO A 58 -2.05 -5.12 -4.53
N VAL A 59 -1.22 -5.32 -5.57
CA VAL A 59 0.12 -4.70 -5.62
C VAL A 59 0.01 -3.18 -5.68
N ARG A 60 -0.92 -2.64 -6.49
CA ARG A 60 -1.12 -1.19 -6.54
C ARG A 60 -1.58 -0.63 -5.20
N SER A 61 -2.47 -1.32 -4.50
CA SER A 61 -2.90 -0.92 -3.16
C SER A 61 -1.71 -0.87 -2.17
N ALA A 62 -0.79 -1.83 -2.24
CA ALA A 62 0.44 -1.84 -1.45
C ALA A 62 1.39 -0.69 -1.76
N GLU A 63 1.53 -0.33 -3.05
CA GLU A 63 2.32 0.82 -3.48
C GLU A 63 1.72 2.13 -2.96
N GLU A 64 0.40 2.30 -3.05
CA GLU A 64 -0.30 3.52 -2.62
C GLU A 64 -0.16 3.76 -1.11
N THR A 65 -0.31 2.72 -0.28
CA THR A 65 -0.08 2.84 1.17
C THR A 65 1.39 3.12 1.50
N THR A 66 2.32 2.54 0.75
CA THR A 66 3.76 2.80 0.91
C THR A 66 4.13 4.22 0.52
N VAL A 67 3.58 4.74 -0.59
CA VAL A 67 3.75 6.13 -1.03
C VAL A 67 3.20 7.10 0.02
N ALA A 68 2.03 6.81 0.59
CA ALA A 68 1.47 7.62 1.68
C ALA A 68 2.41 7.64 2.90
N ARG A 69 2.95 6.48 3.31
CA ARG A 69 3.92 6.41 4.42
C ARG A 69 5.20 7.18 4.14
N LEU A 70 5.73 7.06 2.92
CA LEU A 70 6.91 7.81 2.48
C LEU A 70 6.65 9.32 2.45
N GLY A 71 5.48 9.76 2.00
CA GLY A 71 5.08 11.17 2.00
C GLY A 71 5.10 11.78 3.41
N GLN A 72 4.64 11.03 4.42
CA GLN A 72 4.80 11.43 5.81
C GLN A 72 6.28 11.55 6.20
N CYS A 73 7.12 10.58 5.83
CA CYS A 73 8.55 10.64 6.15
C CYS A 73 9.28 11.81 5.48
N PHE A 74 8.95 12.15 4.24
CA PHE A 74 9.51 13.34 3.59
C PHE A 74 9.10 14.62 4.34
N SER A 75 7.85 14.70 4.80
CA SER A 75 7.36 15.81 5.62
C SER A 75 8.11 15.91 6.96
N ASP A 76 8.29 14.79 7.66
CA ASP A 76 9.01 14.72 8.93
C ASP A 76 10.49 15.13 8.80
N LEU A 77 11.08 14.94 7.61
CA LEU A 77 12.45 15.29 7.28
C LEU A 77 12.61 16.72 6.70
N ASN A 78 11.53 17.51 6.64
CA ASN A 78 11.51 18.81 5.96
C ASN A 78 12.01 18.73 4.50
N CYS A 79 11.68 17.65 3.81
CA CYS A 79 12.17 17.33 2.47
C CYS A 79 11.02 17.32 1.45
N VAL A 80 10.20 18.37 1.48
CA VAL A 80 9.06 18.58 0.57
C VAL A 80 9.27 19.91 -0.15
N ASP A 81 9.10 19.92 -1.48
CA ASP A 81 9.22 21.11 -2.34
C ASP A 81 10.53 21.90 -2.16
N VAL A 82 11.66 21.20 -2.11
CA VAL A 82 12.99 21.77 -1.80
C VAL A 82 13.76 22.33 -3.02
N PHE A 83 13.06 22.91 -4.00
CA PHE A 83 13.66 23.45 -5.23
C PHE A 83 13.56 24.98 -5.34
#